data_AF-X1H300-F1
#
_entry.id   AF-X1H300-F1
#
_cell.length_a   1.000
_cell.length_b   1.000
_cell.length_c   1.000
_cell.angle_alpha   90.00
_cell.angle_beta   90.00
_cell.angle_gamma   90.00
#
_symmetry.space_group_name_H-M   'P 1'
#
loop_
_entity.id
_entity.type
_entity.pdbx_description
1 polymer ?
#
loop_
_entity_poly.entity_id
_entity_poly.type
_entity_poly.pdbx_seq_one_letter_code
_entity_poly.pdbx_strand_id
1 'polypeptide(L)' 'MQLVNFILLYKLLDADDEELTRTGKVRRKFVFEQYKDLIDAMYSNKKELEVKGQVRYRDGHIGTIETTVRILKV' A
#
# COMPACT_ATOMS: atom_id res chain seq x y z
N MET A 1 15.68 15.83 -7.26
CA MET A 1 14.73 15.22 -6.28
C MET A 1 15.36 13.91 -5.83
N GLN A 2 15.66 13.75 -4.54
CA GLN A 2 16.24 12.52 -4.00
C GLN A 2 15.16 11.74 -3.24
N LEU A 3 15.20 10.41 -3.33
CA LEU A 3 14.34 9.53 -2.55
C LEU A 3 14.83 9.56 -1.10
N VAL A 4 13.94 9.78 -0.13
CA VAL A 4 14.29 9.84 1.30
C VAL A 4 13.82 8.60 2.04
N ASN A 5 12.56 8.22 1.81
CA ASN A 5 11.93 7.06 2.42
C ASN A 5 11.18 6.25 1.34
N PHE A 6 11.12 4.93 1.51
CA PHE A 6 10.23 4.06 0.73
C PHE A 6 9.68 2.92 1.59
N ILE A 7 8.57 2.34 1.13
CA ILE A 7 7.90 1.19 1.71
C ILE A 7 7.73 0.14 0.62
N LEU A 8 7.89 -1.13 0.98
CA LEU A 8 7.40 -2.25 0.16
C LEU A 8 5.96 -2.58 0.60
N LEU A 9 5.01 -2.44 -0.31
CA LEU A 9 3.62 -2.79 -0.04
C LEU A 9 3.45 -4.30 0.17
N TYR A 10 2.54 -4.65 1.07
CA TYR A 10 2.20 -6.05 1.41
C TYR A 10 1.35 -6.75 0.34
N LYS A 11 0.83 -5.99 -0.63
CA LYS A 11 0.19 -6.50 -1.85
C LYS A 11 0.56 -5.62 -3.04
N LEU A 12 0.47 -6.18 -4.23
CA LEU A 12 0.57 -5.41 -5.47
C LEU A 12 -0.68 -4.55 -5.66
N LEU A 13 -0.53 -3.42 -6.34
CA LEU A 13 -1.68 -2.61 -6.74
C LEU A 13 -2.46 -3.32 -7.84
N ASP A 14 -3.77 -3.33 -7.72
CA ASP A 14 -4.67 -4.02 -8.65
C ASP A 14 -5.70 -3.07 -9.28
N ALA A 15 -6.02 -3.30 -10.55
CA ALA A 15 -7.09 -2.58 -11.24
C ALA A 15 -8.48 -3.04 -10.79
N ASP A 16 -8.63 -4.28 -10.33
CA ASP A 16 -9.88 -4.82 -9.78
C ASP A 16 -10.19 -4.26 -8.38
N ASP A 17 -9.17 -3.79 -7.66
CA ASP A 17 -9.29 -3.11 -6.37
C ASP A 17 -9.36 -1.58 -6.52
N GLU A 18 -9.57 -1.07 -7.74
CA GLU A 18 -9.63 0.36 -8.04
C GLU A 18 -8.33 1.16 -7.84
N GLU A 19 -7.21 0.52 -7.53
CA GLU A 19 -5.93 1.18 -7.27
C GLU A 19 -5.22 1.60 -8.56
N LEU A 20 -5.45 0.86 -9.64
CA LEU A 20 -4.93 1.12 -10.97
C LEU A 20 -6.07 1.35 -11.98
N THR A 21 -5.78 2.09 -13.05
CA THR A 21 -6.58 2.01 -14.28
C THR A 21 -6.34 0.66 -14.95
N ARG A 22 -7.24 0.23 -15.83
CA ARG A 22 -7.04 -0.98 -16.67
C ARG A 22 -5.76 -0.94 -17.51
N THR A 23 -5.25 0.26 -17.79
CA THR A 23 -3.99 0.51 -18.51
C THR A 23 -2.76 0.62 -17.58
N GLY A 24 -2.92 0.37 -16.27
CA GLY A 24 -1.81 0.34 -15.30
C GLY A 24 -1.42 1.69 -14.69
N LYS A 25 -2.22 2.76 -14.90
CA LYS A 25 -1.94 4.06 -14.28
C LYS A 25 -2.47 4.08 -12.85
N VAL A 26 -1.67 4.58 -11.91
CA VAL A 26 -2.07 4.71 -10.50
C VAL A 26 -3.22 5.69 -10.34
N ARG A 27 -4.31 5.26 -9.70
CA ARG A 27 -5.44 6.11 -9.29
C ARG A 27 -5.09 6.79 -7.97
N ARG A 28 -4.26 7.84 -8.07
CA ARG A 28 -3.61 8.51 -6.91
C ARG A 28 -4.55 8.85 -5.75
N LYS A 29 -5.74 9.39 -6.01
CA LYS A 29 -6.69 9.75 -4.95
C LYS A 29 -7.13 8.52 -4.15
N PHE A 30 -7.54 7.45 -4.85
CA PHE A 30 -7.97 6.20 -4.23
C PHE A 30 -6.84 5.54 -3.44
N VAL A 31 -5.65 5.42 -4.06
CA VAL A 31 -4.46 4.86 -3.39
C VAL A 31 -4.07 5.70 -2.17
N PHE A 32 -4.14 7.02 -2.25
CA PHE A 32 -3.82 7.88 -1.10
C PHE A 32 -4.79 7.64 0.07
N GLU A 33 -6.09 7.56 -0.20
CA GLU A 33 -7.11 7.29 0.82
C GLU A 33 -6.94 5.89 1.43
N GLN A 34 -6.74 4.86 0.59
CA GLN A 34 -6.59 3.47 1.01
C GLN A 34 -5.32 3.23 1.85
N TYR A 35 -4.22 3.89 1.51
CA TYR A 35 -2.90 3.68 2.16
C TYR A 35 -2.50 4.85 3.06
N LYS A 36 -3.46 5.67 3.49
CA LYS A 36 -3.20 6.90 4.25
C LYS A 36 -2.30 6.67 5.46
N ASP A 37 -2.57 5.63 6.25
CA ASP A 37 -1.78 5.33 7.46
C ASP A 37 -0.33 4.98 7.15
N LEU A 38 -0.09 4.26 6.06
CA LEU A 38 1.26 3.92 5.59
C LEU A 38 1.99 5.17 5.09
N ILE A 39 1.30 6.01 4.33
CA ILE A 39 1.87 7.27 3.81
C ILE A 39 2.19 8.21 4.97
N ASP A 40 1.28 8.39 5.92
CA ASP A 40 1.50 9.23 7.11
C ASP A 40 2.68 8.67 7.94
N ALA A 41 2.78 7.34 8.07
CA ALA A 41 3.91 6.72 8.75
C ALA A 41 5.25 7.00 8.06
N MET A 42 5.32 7.08 6.73
CA MET A 42 6.54 7.45 5.99
C MET A 42 7.02 8.88 6.27
N TYR A 43 6.11 9.79 6.62
CA TYR A 43 6.43 11.17 7.00
C TYR A 43 6.59 11.34 8.52
N SER A 44 6.42 10.27 9.28
CA SER A 44 6.65 10.24 10.72
C SER A 44 8.05 9.70 11.06
N ASN A 45 8.36 9.59 12.36
CA ASN A 45 9.58 8.95 12.85
C ASN A 45 9.43 7.43 13.09
N LYS A 46 8.36 6.79 12.59
CA LYS A 46 8.15 5.35 12.71
C LYS A 46 9.17 4.58 11.85
N LYS A 47 9.58 3.40 12.33
CA LYS A 47 10.43 2.45 11.59
C LYS A 47 9.62 1.32 10.95
N GLU A 48 8.47 1.02 11.54
CA GLU A 48 7.56 -0.04 11.09
C GLU A 48 6.12 0.28 11.48
N LEU A 49 5.19 -0.40 10.82
CA LEU A 49 3.76 -0.30 11.05
C LEU A 49 3.12 -1.68 10.87
N GLU A 50 2.37 -2.12 11.87
CA GLU A 50 1.47 -3.27 11.71
C GLU A 50 0.30 -2.85 10.84
N VAL A 51 0.02 -3.65 9.82
CA VAL A 51 -1.07 -3.42 8.88
C VAL A 51 -1.94 -4.64 8.75
N LYS A 52 -3.23 -4.37 8.62
CA LYS A 52 -4.25 -5.36 8.30
C LYS A 52 -4.92 -4.93 7.00
N GLY A 53 -4.66 -5.68 5.93
CA GLY A 53 -5.20 -5.39 4.59
C GLY A 53 -6.18 -6.46 4.15
N GLN A 54 -7.20 -6.07 3.38
CA GLN A 54 -8.00 -7.04 2.63
C GLN A 54 -7.29 -7.34 1.31
N VAL A 55 -7.22 -8.62 0.95
CA VAL A 55 -6.70 -9.08 -0.33
C VAL A 55 -7.81 -9.84 -1.02
N ARG A 56 -8.25 -9.34 -2.17
CA ARG A 56 -9.17 -10.08 -3.04
C ARG A 56 -8.36 -10.99 -3.95
N TYR A 57 -8.61 -12.29 -3.84
CA TYR A 57 -8.03 -13.29 -4.71
C TYR A 57 -8.84 -13.41 -6.00
N ARG A 58 -8.22 -13.96 -7.04
CA ARG A 58 -8.83 -14.10 -8.38
C ARG A 58 -10.01 -15.08 -8.41
N ASP A 59 -10.11 -15.96 -7.43
CA ASP A 59 -11.25 -16.86 -7.22
C ASP A 59 -12.44 -16.16 -6.54
N GLY A 60 -12.31 -14.87 -6.22
CA GLY A 60 -13.34 -14.07 -5.55
C GLY A 60 -13.28 -14.14 -4.02
N HIS A 61 -12.39 -14.95 -3.45
CA HIS A 61 -12.23 -15.00 -2.01
C HIS A 61 -11.56 -13.72 -1.49
N ILE A 62 -12.03 -13.25 -0.34
CA ILE A 62 -11.43 -12.12 0.36
C ILE A 62 -10.65 -12.67 1.55
N GLY A 63 -9.33 -12.63 1.44
CA GLY A 63 -8.44 -12.89 2.56
C GLY A 63 -8.15 -11.62 3.35
N THR A 64 -7.66 -11.82 4.56
CA THR A 64 -7.04 -10.74 5.34
C THR A 64 -5.57 -11.05 5.50
N ILE A 65 -4.73 -10.07 5.19
CA ILE A 65 -3.29 -10.13 5.44
C ILE A 65 -2.97 -9.27 6.65
N GLU A 66 -2.33 -9.87 7.64
CA GLU A 66 -1.78 -9.20 8.81
C GLU A 66 -0.26 -9.29 8.71
N THR A 67 0.40 -8.14 8.64
CA THR A 67 1.86 -8.09 8.49
C THR A 67 2.44 -6.80 9.04
N THR A 68 3.77 -6.79 9.23
CA THR A 68 4.50 -5.61 9.66
C THR A 68 5.29 -5.06 8.49
N VAL A 69 4.97 -3.84 8.10
CA VAL A 69 5.63 -3.13 7.00
C VAL A 69 6.74 -2.25 7.55
N ARG A 70 7.91 -2.28 6.92
CA ARG A 70 9.07 -1.46 7.31
C ARG A 70 9.16 -0.20 6.46
N ILE A 71 9.53 0.91 7.10
CA ILE A 71 9.85 2.18 6.45
C ILE A 71 11.37 2.24 6.29
N LEU A 72 11.83 2.23 5.04
CA LEU A 72 13.24 2.18 4.72
C LEU A 72 13.72 3.58 4.31
N LYS A 73 14.85 4.00 4.90
CA LYS A 73 15.58 5.21 4.52
C LYS A 73 16.58 4.88 3.42
N VAL A 74 16.76 5.82 2.51
CA VAL A 74 17.72 5.75 1.39
C VAL A 74 19.02 6.43 1.76
#